data_AF-W2SM77-F1
#
_entry.id   AF-W2SM77-F1
#
_cell.length_a   1.000
_cell.length_b   1.000
_cell.length_c   1.000
_cell.angle_alpha   90.00
_cell.angle_beta   90.00
_cell.angle_gamma   90.00
#
_symmetry.space_group_name_H-M   'P 1'
#
loop_
_entity.id
_entity.type
_entity.pdbx_description
1 polymer ?
#
loop_
_entity_poly.entity_id
_entity_poly.type
_entity_poly.pdbx_seq_one_letter_code
_entity_poly.pdbx_strand_id
1 'polypeptide(L)'
;MQLVITLNFVNVHLFHDESNLALIHENPLLYSSNRKRALDYVLEQLGAENWNKSLCFVFGDLNFRLDSPSFLHRLTERASAHPLEEQHGSVTEGLLCDSCTAVSDTLRRTISAIEFRRKSQNDINAGCVLRIERKRFDYFNQKKLLDDWKSYLEDDREAGNFKDLHELPINFPPT
;
A
#
# COMPACT_ATOMS: atom_id res chain seq x y z
N MET A 1 -32.73 -37.22 5.98
CA MET A 1 -31.59 -36.62 6.71
C MET A 1 -31.44 -35.19 6.19
N GLN A 2 -31.55 -34.18 7.05
CA GLN A 2 -31.47 -32.78 6.62
C GLN A 2 -29.99 -32.36 6.59
N LEU A 3 -29.52 -31.90 5.44
CA LEU A 3 -28.15 -31.40 5.29
C LEU A 3 -28.06 -30.08 6.06
N VAL A 4 -27.28 -30.06 7.14
CA VAL A 4 -26.92 -28.83 7.86
C VAL A 4 -25.57 -28.37 7.30
N ILE A 5 -25.55 -27.16 6.74
CA ILE A 5 -24.33 -26.51 6.27
C ILE A 5 -23.98 -25.44 7.30
N THR A 6 -22.75 -25.49 7.81
CA THR A 6 -22.20 -24.46 8.70
C THR A 6 -21.34 -23.50 7.88
N LEU A 7 -21.58 -22.20 8.04
CA LEU A 7 -20.81 -21.12 7.43
C LEU A 7 -20.13 -20.31 8.54
N ASN A 8 -18.82 -20.14 8.46
CA ASN A 8 -18.03 -19.33 9.37
C ASN A 8 -17.65 -18.01 8.71
N PHE A 9 -17.73 -16.92 9.46
CA PHE A 9 -17.44 -15.56 9.01
C PHE A 9 -16.40 -14.95 9.94
N VAL A 10 -15.24 -14.60 9.40
CA VAL A 10 -14.11 -14.05 10.17
C VAL A 10 -13.77 -12.67 9.63
N ASN A 11 -13.96 -11.67 10.47
CA ASN A 11 -13.49 -10.32 10.19
C ASN A 11 -12.04 -10.17 10.65
N VAL A 12 -11.14 -9.80 9.74
CA VAL A 12 -9.71 -9.59 9.99
C VAL A 12 -9.37 -8.15 9.65
N HIS A 13 -8.70 -7.48 10.58
CA HIS A 13 -8.12 -6.15 10.38
C HIS A 13 -6.62 -6.24 10.60
N LEU A 14 -5.84 -6.19 9.52
CA LEU A 14 -4.38 -6.18 9.58
C LEU A 14 -3.87 -4.73 9.69
N PHE A 15 -2.69 -4.55 10.25
CA PHE A 15 -2.09 -3.22 10.39
C PHE A 15 -1.79 -2.59 9.01
N HIS A 16 -1.93 -1.27 8.96
CA HIS A 16 -1.55 -0.46 7.81
C HIS A 16 -0.07 -0.06 7.89
N ASP A 17 0.46 0.41 6.76
CA ASP A 17 1.81 1.01 6.71
C ASP A 17 1.83 2.32 7.51
N GLU A 18 2.96 2.67 8.13
CA GLU A 18 3.06 3.94 8.87
C GLU A 18 3.02 5.16 7.93
N SER A 19 3.49 4.97 6.69
CA SER A 19 3.70 6.04 5.71
C SER A 19 3.46 5.56 4.29
N ASN A 20 2.72 6.32 3.49
CA ASN A 20 2.65 6.07 2.05
C ASN A 20 4.01 6.31 1.35
N LEU A 21 4.91 7.07 1.97
CA LEU A 21 6.28 7.27 1.46
C LEU A 21 7.15 6.02 1.66
N ALA A 22 6.75 5.11 2.55
CA ALA A 22 7.43 3.83 2.73
C ALA A 22 7.43 2.99 1.44
N LEU A 23 6.41 3.18 0.60
CA LEU A 23 6.29 2.51 -0.69
C LEU A 23 7.41 2.88 -1.68
N ILE A 24 8.09 4.02 -1.46
CA ILE A 24 9.07 4.60 -2.38
C ILE A 24 10.48 4.62 -1.78
N HIS A 25 10.60 4.85 -0.47
CA HIS A 25 11.90 5.02 0.21
C HIS A 25 12.23 3.94 1.24
N GLU A 26 11.24 3.13 1.66
CA GLU A 26 11.47 2.00 2.56
C GLU A 26 11.42 0.70 1.75
N ASN A 27 11.67 -0.44 2.41
CA ASN A 27 11.51 -1.74 1.78
C ASN A 27 10.00 -2.09 1.78
N PRO A 28 9.25 -1.89 0.68
CA PRO A 28 7.79 -2.12 0.66
C PRO A 28 7.43 -3.59 0.98
N LEU A 29 8.37 -4.51 0.71
CA LEU A 29 8.20 -5.93 1.02
C LEU A 29 8.13 -6.19 2.53
N LEU A 30 8.65 -5.30 3.38
CA LEU A 30 8.62 -5.48 4.83
C LEU A 30 7.18 -5.47 5.36
N TYR A 31 6.38 -4.48 4.97
CA TYR A 31 4.99 -4.37 5.43
C TYR A 31 4.12 -5.48 4.88
N SER A 32 4.25 -5.79 3.58
CA SER A 32 3.54 -6.93 2.98
C SER A 32 3.94 -8.26 3.63
N SER A 33 5.23 -8.48 3.90
CA SER A 33 5.70 -9.68 4.62
C SER A 33 5.16 -9.76 6.04
N ASN A 34 5.06 -8.63 6.74
CA ASN A 34 4.45 -8.60 8.07
C ASN A 34 2.97 -8.98 7.97
N ARG A 35 2.20 -8.39 7.02
CA ARG A 35 0.77 -8.69 6.85
C ARG A 35 0.57 -10.16 6.51
N LYS A 36 1.43 -10.69 5.65
CA LYS A 36 1.48 -12.12 5.33
C LYS A 36 1.59 -12.97 6.59
N ARG A 37 2.61 -12.72 7.42
CA ARG A 37 2.81 -13.49 8.67
C ARG A 37 1.63 -13.37 9.62
N ALA A 38 1.02 -12.19 9.72
CA ALA A 38 -0.16 -11.98 10.57
C ALA A 38 -1.37 -12.77 10.07
N LEU A 39 -1.63 -12.76 8.76
CA LEU A 39 -2.73 -13.55 8.19
C LEU A 39 -2.45 -15.05 8.22
N ASP A 40 -1.21 -15.49 7.95
CA ASP A 40 -0.81 -16.90 8.11
C ASP A 40 -1.14 -17.39 9.53
N TYR A 41 -0.76 -16.61 10.56
CA TYR A 41 -1.09 -16.94 11.95
C TYR A 41 -2.59 -17.07 12.19
N VAL A 42 -3.41 -16.14 11.67
CA VAL A 42 -4.88 -16.23 11.77
C VAL A 42 -5.37 -17.52 11.12
N LEU A 43 -4.95 -17.82 9.89
CA LEU A 43 -5.37 -19.02 9.16
C LEU A 43 -4.95 -20.32 9.88
N GLU A 44 -3.76 -20.36 10.47
CA GLU A 44 -3.31 -21.48 11.30
C GLU A 44 -4.20 -21.68 12.52
N GLN A 45 -4.59 -20.60 13.22
CA GLN A 45 -5.52 -20.70 14.35
C GLN A 45 -6.89 -21.23 13.92
N LEU A 46 -7.42 -20.74 12.79
CA LEU A 46 -8.69 -21.23 12.24
C LEU A 46 -8.61 -22.72 11.87
N GLY A 47 -7.49 -23.17 11.31
CA GLY A 47 -7.26 -24.58 10.98
C GLY A 47 -7.16 -25.50 12.21
N ALA A 48 -6.51 -25.02 13.28
CA ALA A 48 -6.34 -25.78 14.53
C ALA A 48 -7.66 -26.05 15.27
N GLU A 49 -8.66 -25.18 15.12
CA GLU A 49 -9.98 -25.32 15.75
C GLU A 49 -10.92 -26.34 15.08
N ASN A 50 -10.41 -27.19 14.17
CA ASN A 50 -11.20 -28.17 13.40
C ASN A 50 -12.30 -27.53 12.51
N TRP A 51 -12.11 -26.29 12.05
CA TRP A 51 -13.02 -25.66 11.09
C TRP A 51 -12.97 -26.31 9.70
N ASN A 52 -12.09 -27.29 9.50
CA ASN A 52 -11.88 -28.07 8.27
C ASN A 52 -13.13 -28.73 7.63
N LYS A 53 -14.30 -28.69 8.28
CA LYS A 53 -15.57 -29.20 7.73
C LYS A 53 -16.59 -28.12 7.33
N SER A 54 -16.30 -26.86 7.60
CA SER A 54 -17.23 -25.73 7.39
C SER A 54 -16.69 -24.77 6.34
N LEU A 55 -17.57 -24.14 5.58
CA LEU A 55 -17.17 -23.09 4.63
C LEU A 55 -16.79 -21.84 5.45
N CYS A 56 -15.57 -21.35 5.28
CA CYS A 56 -15.06 -20.18 5.99
C CYS A 56 -14.90 -18.99 5.04
N PHE A 57 -15.43 -17.84 5.44
CA PHE A 57 -15.30 -16.57 4.74
C PHE A 57 -14.47 -15.62 5.58
N VAL A 58 -13.28 -15.29 5.09
CA VAL A 58 -12.41 -14.28 5.68
C VAL A 58 -12.62 -12.96 4.93
N PHE A 59 -12.89 -11.89 5.65
CA PHE A 59 -13.13 -10.55 5.10
C PHE A 59 -12.64 -9.48 6.08
N GLY A 60 -12.67 -8.22 5.68
CA GLY A 60 -12.30 -7.09 6.53
C GLY A 60 -11.25 -6.19 5.86
N ASP A 61 -10.59 -5.39 6.68
CA ASP A 61 -9.50 -4.53 6.23
C ASP A 61 -8.16 -5.25 6.33
N LEU A 62 -7.83 -6.02 5.30
CA LEU A 62 -6.54 -6.72 5.21
C LEU A 62 -5.38 -5.75 4.97
N ASN A 63 -5.64 -4.48 4.66
CA ASN A 63 -4.62 -3.47 4.38
C ASN A 63 -3.60 -3.87 3.30
N PHE A 64 -3.95 -4.81 2.41
CA PHE A 64 -3.14 -5.18 1.26
C PHE A 64 -2.94 -3.98 0.34
N ARG A 65 -1.75 -3.89 -0.24
CA ARG A 65 -1.35 -2.79 -1.12
C ARG A 65 -1.13 -3.32 -2.52
N LEU A 66 -1.45 -2.47 -3.50
CA LEU A 66 -1.06 -2.72 -4.89
C LEU A 66 0.46 -2.68 -5.03
N ASP A 67 0.97 -3.38 -6.04
CA ASP A 67 2.35 -3.31 -6.50
C ASP A 67 2.72 -1.86 -6.88
N SER A 68 3.26 -1.15 -5.90
CA SER A 68 3.42 0.30 -5.96
C SER A 68 4.27 0.77 -7.15
N PRO A 69 5.38 0.11 -7.54
CA PRO A 69 6.14 0.52 -8.71
C PRO A 69 5.30 0.51 -10.00
N SER A 70 4.58 -0.57 -10.27
CA SER A 70 3.72 -0.71 -11.46
C SER A 70 2.55 0.25 -11.44
N PHE A 71 1.84 0.31 -10.30
CA PHE A 71 0.69 1.18 -10.11
C PHE A 71 1.07 2.67 -10.26
N LEU A 72 2.15 3.11 -9.60
CA LEU A 72 2.61 4.50 -9.70
C LEU A 72 3.07 4.83 -11.13
N HIS A 73 3.82 3.95 -11.78
CA HIS A 73 4.25 4.15 -13.17
C HIS A 73 3.06 4.40 -14.09
N ARG A 74 1.96 3.66 -13.93
CA ARG A 74 0.73 3.86 -14.70
C ARG A 74 0.11 5.24 -14.48
N LEU A 75 0.06 5.71 -13.24
CA LEU A 75 -0.50 7.03 -12.91
C LEU A 75 0.41 8.18 -13.38
N THR A 76 1.71 7.94 -13.46
CA THR A 76 2.73 8.97 -13.62
C THR A 76 3.56 8.82 -14.90
N GLU A 77 3.11 8.03 -15.89
CA GLU A 77 3.84 7.69 -17.13
C GLU A 77 4.54 8.89 -17.82
N ARG A 78 3.92 10.07 -17.77
CA ARG A 78 4.42 11.31 -18.41
C ARG A 78 4.90 12.37 -17.43
N ALA A 79 5.10 11.99 -16.18
CA ALA A 79 5.49 12.87 -15.09
C ALA A 79 6.82 12.41 -14.48
N SER A 80 7.57 13.35 -13.93
CA SER A 80 8.84 13.07 -13.23
C SER A 80 8.64 13.27 -11.74
N ALA A 81 9.26 12.42 -10.92
CA ALA A 81 9.22 12.52 -9.47
C ALA A 81 10.10 13.68 -8.95
N HIS A 82 9.57 14.46 -8.02
CA HIS A 82 10.24 15.57 -7.35
C HIS A 82 10.03 15.41 -5.84
N PRO A 83 11.01 14.83 -5.11
CA PRO A 83 10.97 14.78 -3.66
C PRO A 83 10.99 16.19 -3.07
N LEU A 84 10.22 16.42 -2.01
CA LEU A 84 10.18 17.67 -1.26
C LEU A 84 10.69 17.40 0.15
N GLU A 85 11.66 18.20 0.58
CA GLU A 85 12.20 18.11 1.93
C GLU A 85 11.33 18.86 2.96
N GLU A 86 11.34 18.42 4.21
CA GLU A 86 10.78 19.14 5.33
C GLU A 86 11.51 20.48 5.48
N GLN A 87 10.77 21.59 5.50
CA GLN A 87 11.32 22.89 5.90
C GLN A 87 11.55 22.90 7.41
N HIS A 88 12.60 22.21 7.86
CA HIS A 88 13.08 22.39 9.23
C HIS A 88 13.79 23.74 9.30
N GLY A 89 13.13 24.71 9.93
CA GLY A 89 13.78 25.95 10.36
C GLY A 89 15.05 25.60 11.14
N SER A 90 16.15 26.26 10.79
CA SER A 90 17.47 26.20 11.43
C SER A 90 17.51 25.55 12.81
N VAL A 91 18.04 24.32 12.90
CA VAL A 91 18.55 23.77 14.16
C VAL A 91 19.93 23.16 13.90
N THR A 92 20.93 23.91 14.34
CA THR A 92 22.32 23.56 14.68
C THR A 92 22.77 22.11 14.50
N GLU A 93 23.72 21.94 13.58
CA GLU A 93 25.00 21.20 13.69
C GLU A 93 25.12 20.21 14.88
N GLY A 94 25.16 18.91 14.58
CA GLY A 94 25.35 17.87 15.59
C GLY A 94 25.62 16.46 15.06
N LEU A 95 26.91 16.18 14.81
CA LEU A 95 27.60 14.87 14.79
C LEU A 95 27.28 13.87 13.65
N LEU A 96 28.21 13.80 12.70
CA LEU A 96 28.36 12.73 11.71
C LEU A 96 28.86 11.43 12.39
N CYS A 97 28.19 10.32 12.10
CA CYS A 97 28.66 8.95 12.41
C CYS A 97 28.56 8.11 11.13
N ASP A 98 29.68 7.47 10.81
CA ASP A 98 30.00 6.77 9.58
C ASP A 98 29.32 5.38 9.56
N SER A 99 28.16 5.26 8.91
CA SER A 99 27.61 3.97 8.46
C SER A 99 26.67 4.17 7.27
N CYS A 100 26.78 3.33 6.25
CA CYS A 100 25.91 3.37 5.05
C CYS A 100 24.40 3.23 5.38
N THR A 101 24.06 2.76 6.58
CA THR A 101 22.70 2.73 7.14
C THR A 101 22.16 4.10 7.54
N ALA A 102 23.01 5.00 8.04
CA ALA A 102 22.61 6.33 8.49
C ALA A 102 22.17 7.25 7.33
N VAL A 103 22.70 7.06 6.12
CA VAL A 103 22.35 7.88 4.95
C VAL A 103 20.91 7.57 4.48
N SER A 104 20.50 6.30 4.52
CA SER A 104 19.12 5.91 4.21
C SER A 104 18.17 6.42 5.29
N ASP A 105 18.55 6.35 6.57
CA ASP A 105 17.75 6.89 7.68
C ASP A 105 17.64 8.42 7.69
N THR A 106 18.68 9.13 7.26
CA THR A 106 18.65 10.60 7.12
C THR A 106 17.73 11.01 5.97
N LEU A 107 17.79 10.32 4.81
CA LEU A 107 16.87 10.56 3.69
C LEU A 107 15.41 10.18 4.04
N ARG A 108 15.22 9.13 4.85
CA ARG A 108 13.90 8.72 5.38
C ARG A 108 13.23 9.79 6.23
N ARG A 109 14.00 10.65 6.93
CA ARG A 109 13.46 11.69 7.81
C ARG A 109 13.27 13.04 7.15
N THR A 110 13.93 13.32 6.04
CA THR A 110 13.86 14.65 5.42
C THR A 110 12.76 14.79 4.39
N ILE A 111 12.25 13.71 3.79
CA ILE A 111 11.26 13.82 2.70
C ILE A 111 9.84 13.95 3.29
N SER A 112 9.22 15.12 3.09
CA SER A 112 7.84 15.40 3.51
C SER A 112 6.80 14.93 2.48
N ALA A 113 7.17 14.96 1.20
CA ALA A 113 6.30 14.61 0.09
C ALA A 113 7.08 14.23 -1.16
N ILE A 114 6.42 13.54 -2.09
CA ILE A 114 6.93 13.33 -3.45
C ILE A 114 5.86 13.80 -4.42
N GLU A 115 6.25 14.67 -5.34
CA GLU A 115 5.37 15.17 -6.38
C GLU A 115 5.78 14.69 -7.77
N PHE A 116 4.85 14.04 -8.47
CA PHE A 116 5.00 13.70 -9.87
C PHE A 116 4.45 14.83 -10.71
N ARG A 117 5.32 15.49 -11.48
CA ARG A 117 4.97 16.68 -12.28
C ARG A 117 5.25 16.45 -13.76
N ARG A 118 4.32 16.89 -14.62
CA ARG A 118 4.53 17.00 -16.07
C ARG A 118 5.32 18.27 -16.39
N LYS A 119 6.14 18.22 -17.45
CA LYS A 119 6.77 19.42 -18.02
C LYS A 119 5.68 20.27 -18.71
N SER A 120 5.12 21.25 -17.99
CA SER A 120 4.29 22.30 -18.57
C SER A 120 5.19 23.44 -19.06
N GLN A 121 4.90 24.01 -20.23
CA GLN A 121 5.62 25.19 -20.73
C GLN A 121 5.24 26.49 -20.00
N ASN A 122 4.05 26.57 -19.39
CA ASN A 122 3.46 27.87 -19.00
C ASN A 122 3.07 28.01 -17.53
N ASP A 123 3.12 26.95 -16.71
CA ASP A 123 2.83 27.10 -15.28
C ASP A 123 3.47 25.99 -14.43
N ILE A 124 4.31 26.40 -13.49
CA ILE A 124 5.05 25.52 -12.57
C ILE A 124 4.10 24.83 -11.57
N ASN A 125 2.93 25.43 -11.33
CA ASN A 125 1.93 24.94 -10.38
C ASN A 125 0.84 24.05 -11.03
N ALA A 126 0.67 24.11 -12.35
CA ALA A 126 -0.39 23.34 -13.06
C ALA A 126 0.06 21.92 -13.48
N GLY A 127 1.30 21.53 -13.20
CA GLY A 127 1.89 20.28 -13.68
C GLY A 127 1.74 19.07 -12.76
N CYS A 128 1.25 19.23 -11.52
CA CYS A 128 1.21 18.15 -10.53
C CYS A 128 0.15 17.11 -10.89
N VAL A 129 0.59 15.87 -11.08
CA VAL A 129 -0.24 14.70 -11.41
C VAL A 129 -0.56 13.90 -10.15
N LEU A 130 0.43 13.71 -9.29
CA LEU A 130 0.29 12.93 -8.07
C LEU A 130 1.19 13.53 -6.99
N ARG A 131 0.62 13.76 -5.80
CA ARG A 131 1.38 14.08 -4.59
C ARG A 131 1.17 12.99 -3.55
N ILE A 132 2.27 12.45 -3.05
CA ILE A 132 2.29 11.43 -1.99
C ILE A 132 2.94 12.06 -0.77
N GLU A 133 2.28 11.95 0.37
CA GLU A 133 2.81 12.31 1.70
C GLU A 133 2.58 11.13 2.63
N ARG A 134 3.12 11.19 3.86
CA ARG A 134 2.95 10.12 4.85
C ARG A 134 1.52 9.59 4.98
N LYS A 135 0.52 10.47 4.99
CA LYS A 135 -0.90 10.11 5.14
C LYS A 135 -1.78 10.62 4.00
N ARG A 136 -1.19 11.04 2.88
CA ARG A 136 -1.92 11.64 1.75
C ARG A 136 -1.52 10.97 0.45
N PHE A 137 -2.51 10.69 -0.37
CA PHE A 137 -2.36 10.27 -1.75
C PHE A 137 -3.29 11.14 -2.59
N ASP A 138 -2.73 12.12 -3.28
CA ASP A 138 -3.50 13.14 -3.98
C ASP A 138 -3.25 13.07 -5.48
N TYR A 139 -4.11 12.33 -6.16
CA TYR A 139 -4.10 12.20 -7.62
C TYR A 139 -5.02 13.24 -8.25
N PHE A 140 -4.53 13.97 -9.26
CA PHE A 140 -5.24 15.10 -9.87
C PHE A 140 -6.64 14.75 -10.43
N ASN A 141 -6.88 13.47 -10.76
CA ASN A 141 -8.13 12.99 -11.32
C ASN A 141 -8.66 11.77 -10.55
N GLN A 142 -9.14 12.01 -9.33
CA GLN A 142 -9.70 10.99 -8.45
C GLN A 142 -10.83 10.18 -9.10
N LYS A 143 -11.68 10.83 -9.91
CA LYS A 143 -12.76 10.15 -10.63
C LYS A 143 -12.21 9.09 -11.58
N LYS A 144 -11.20 9.44 -12.39
CA LYS A 144 -10.57 8.50 -13.30
C LYS A 144 -9.91 7.34 -12.56
N LEU A 145 -9.27 7.62 -11.41
CA LEU A 145 -8.70 6.58 -10.56
C LEU A 145 -9.76 5.55 -10.15
N LEU A 146 -10.94 6.00 -9.74
CA LEU A 146 -12.04 5.10 -9.40
C LEU A 146 -12.68 4.44 -10.61
N ASP A 147 -12.83 5.12 -11.75
CA ASP A 147 -13.42 4.56 -12.97
C ASP A 147 -12.53 3.43 -13.57
N ASP A 148 -11.20 3.58 -13.47
CA ASP A 148 -10.21 2.65 -14.04
C ASP A 148 -9.82 1.51 -13.08
N TRP A 149 -10.48 1.35 -11.93
CA TRP A 149 -10.07 0.45 -10.83
C TRP A 149 -9.80 -1.00 -11.26
N LYS A 150 -10.57 -1.52 -12.22
CA LYS A 150 -10.40 -2.89 -12.74
C LYS A 150 -9.03 -3.10 -13.38
N SER A 151 -8.44 -2.05 -13.96
CA SER A 151 -7.12 -2.12 -14.56
C SER A 151 -6.00 -2.28 -13.52
N TYR A 152 -6.29 -2.02 -12.24
CA TYR A 152 -5.31 -2.14 -11.15
C TYR A 152 -5.34 -3.51 -10.48
N LEU A 153 -6.28 -4.39 -10.84
CA LEU A 153 -6.33 -5.77 -10.32
C LEU A 153 -5.06 -6.56 -10.66
N GLU A 154 -4.34 -6.22 -11.74
CA GLU A 154 -3.05 -6.84 -12.08
C GLU A 154 -1.90 -6.43 -11.13
N ASP A 155 -2.10 -5.33 -10.40
CA ASP A 155 -1.19 -4.85 -9.37
C ASP A 155 -1.56 -5.43 -7.99
N ASP A 156 -2.71 -6.09 -7.84
CA ASP A 156 -3.09 -6.79 -6.61
C ASP A 156 -2.42 -8.17 -6.55
N ARG A 157 -1.32 -8.25 -5.80
CA ARG A 157 -0.46 -9.44 -5.73
C ARG A 157 -0.36 -10.03 -4.33
N GLU A 158 -0.83 -9.33 -3.30
CA GLU A 158 -0.70 -9.79 -1.92
C GLU A 158 -1.59 -10.99 -1.64
N ALA A 159 -2.80 -11.03 -2.20
CA ALA A 159 -3.72 -12.16 -2.09
C ALA A 159 -3.10 -13.47 -2.63
N GLY A 160 -2.25 -13.38 -3.66
CA GLY A 160 -1.53 -14.52 -4.25
C GLY A 160 -0.58 -15.25 -3.29
N ASN A 161 -0.26 -14.67 -2.14
CA ASN A 161 0.56 -15.32 -1.11
C ASN A 161 -0.17 -16.46 -0.37
N PHE A 162 -1.51 -16.53 -0.47
CA PHE A 162 -2.34 -17.44 0.32
C PHE A 162 -3.04 -18.46 -0.59
N LYS A 163 -2.33 -19.54 -0.93
CA LYS A 163 -2.81 -20.56 -1.87
C LYS A 163 -4.07 -21.31 -1.40
N ASP A 164 -4.28 -21.35 -0.09
CA ASP A 164 -5.43 -22.01 0.53
C ASP A 164 -6.66 -21.08 0.59
N LEU A 165 -6.50 -19.80 0.24
CA LEU A 165 -7.61 -18.86 0.11
C LEU A 165 -8.05 -18.75 -1.34
N HIS A 166 -9.37 -18.65 -1.51
CA HIS A 166 -9.99 -18.32 -2.78
C HIS A 166 -10.57 -16.91 -2.70
N GLU A 167 -9.94 -15.98 -3.41
CA GLU A 167 -10.43 -14.60 -3.51
C GLU A 167 -11.68 -14.53 -4.39
N LEU A 168 -12.72 -13.87 -3.88
CA LEU A 168 -13.95 -13.63 -4.63
C LEU A 168 -13.84 -12.32 -5.41
N PRO A 169 -14.19 -12.31 -6.71
CA PRO A 169 -14.11 -11.10 -7.50
C PRO A 169 -15.09 -10.04 -6.99
N ILE A 170 -14.59 -8.83 -6.78
CA ILE A 170 -15.43 -7.67 -6.54
C ILE A 170 -16.00 -7.16 -7.87
N ASN A 171 -17.23 -6.63 -7.83
CA ASN A 171 -17.89 -6.00 -8.99
C ASN A 171 -18.22 -4.53 -8.75
N PHE A 172 -17.63 -3.96 -7.70
CA PHE A 172 -17.79 -2.58 -7.26
C PHE A 172 -16.40 -1.93 -7.14
N PRO A 173 -16.28 -0.61 -7.35
CA PRO A 173 -15.02 0.08 -7.15
C PRO A 173 -14.60 0.04 -5.67
N PRO A 174 -13.30 -0.01 -5.37
CA PRO A 174 -12.81 0.17 -4.01
C PRO A 174 -13.24 1.54 -3.46
N THR A 175 -13.48 1.60 -2.15
CA THR A 175 -13.90 2.80 -1.41
C THR A 175 -12.75 3.72 -1.05
#